data_AF-A0A937PBU1-F1
#
_entry.id   AF-A0A937PBU1-F1
#
_cell.length_a   1.000
_cell.length_b   1.000
_cell.length_c   1.000
_cell.angle_alpha   90.00
_cell.angle_beta   90.00
_cell.angle_gamma   90.00
#
_symmetry.space_group_name_H-M   'P 1'
#
loop_
_entity.id
_entity.type
_entity.pdbx_description
1 polymer ?
#
loop_
_entity_poly.entity_id
_entity_poly.type
_entity_poly.pdbx_seq_one_letter_code
_entity_poly.pdbx_strand_id
1 'polypeptide(L)'
;MRFIARIIGVVIVAWSCTCAVFGQEVKNDIVFNEHVIDALNQTIDLKDPLKVFEYVFDNLSSEITIYPTENYYYFEFNDSGNKLKGNLALFADTRDQGLLNFSYEAASIYNDKDSSGTDVVMTLSQQHGIIISKVTDFRYIITFKNRSVLVKLNDLGFTPPTETNLMPQEVYVGPSFDESGLKFYLVYNTEFNHLFWVLNEENDVPENFLIYNKDILIGKRTEFAFFNDTIYHRKVLFGVKKENVDLNNWYDGPFDQLPDNFIKTGQVTLKDYLEYYDPSCKGKIDEYGHFSGRPGYRIAISSYIIYAHRTELIKVMMACKNSSETPSEFLFHLTTEREFDGAALSSQSQLTRSAY
;
A
#
# COMPACT_ATOMS: atom_id res chain seq x y z
N MET A 1 -48.89 -57.88 20.26
CA MET A 1 -48.08 -56.76 20.81
C MET A 1 -46.67 -57.30 21.01
N ARG A 2 -45.71 -56.96 20.14
CA ARG A 2 -44.84 -55.75 20.14
C ARG A 2 -43.83 -55.83 21.31
N PHE A 3 -42.50 -55.80 21.15
CA PHE A 3 -41.63 -55.14 20.17
C PHE A 3 -40.29 -55.90 20.02
N ILE A 4 -39.79 -56.03 18.78
CA ILE A 4 -38.40 -56.39 18.45
C ILE A 4 -37.65 -55.07 18.26
N ALA A 5 -36.65 -54.78 19.10
CA ALA A 5 -35.78 -53.63 18.92
C ALA A 5 -34.54 -54.04 18.12
N ARG A 6 -34.47 -53.59 16.86
CA ARG A 6 -33.26 -53.63 16.02
C ARG A 6 -32.32 -52.52 16.49
N ILE A 7 -31.14 -52.88 16.95
CA ILE A 7 -30.02 -51.94 17.15
C ILE A 7 -29.37 -51.73 15.79
N ILE A 8 -29.59 -50.55 15.20
CA ILE A 8 -28.88 -50.06 14.03
C ILE A 8 -27.55 -49.48 14.53
N GLY A 9 -26.45 -50.14 14.18
CA GLY A 9 -25.11 -49.57 14.37
C GLY A 9 -24.91 -48.43 13.39
N VAL A 10 -24.92 -47.20 13.90
CA VAL A 10 -24.52 -46.01 13.15
C VAL A 10 -22.98 -45.96 13.14
N VAL A 11 -22.39 -46.20 11.97
CA VAL A 11 -20.98 -45.92 11.73
C VAL A 11 -20.84 -44.41 11.55
N ILE A 12 -20.39 -43.71 12.58
CA ILE A 12 -19.97 -42.31 12.49
C ILE A 12 -18.59 -42.31 11.84
N VAL A 13 -18.53 -42.02 10.54
CA VAL A 13 -17.28 -41.68 9.86
C VAL A 13 -16.92 -40.26 10.29
N ALA A 14 -16.05 -40.14 11.29
CA ALA A 14 -15.46 -38.87 11.68
C ALA A 14 -14.54 -38.41 10.52
N TRP A 15 -15.05 -37.50 9.70
CA TRP A 15 -14.21 -36.68 8.83
C TRP A 15 -13.38 -35.77 9.73
N SER A 16 -12.15 -36.18 10.03
CA SER A 16 -11.16 -35.28 10.58
C SER A 16 -10.82 -34.26 9.50
N CYS A 17 -11.43 -33.07 9.56
CA CYS A 17 -10.86 -31.88 8.96
C CYS A 17 -9.50 -31.66 9.63
N THR A 18 -8.43 -32.14 8.99
CA THR A 18 -7.09 -31.62 9.25
C THR A 18 -7.10 -30.16 8.79
N CYS A 19 -7.43 -29.25 9.72
CA CYS A 19 -7.03 -27.87 9.59
C CYS A 19 -5.50 -27.88 9.54
N ALA A 20 -4.95 -27.78 8.33
CA ALA A 20 -3.54 -27.46 8.17
C ALA A 20 -3.31 -26.15 8.91
N VAL A 21 -2.53 -26.23 9.99
CA VAL A 21 -2.04 -25.04 10.69
C VAL A 21 -1.01 -24.45 9.74
N PHE A 22 -1.41 -23.42 8.99
CA PHE A 22 -0.49 -22.60 8.23
C PHE A 22 0.31 -21.75 9.22
N GLY A 23 1.48 -22.27 9.62
CA GLY A 23 2.47 -21.49 10.34
C GLY A 23 3.26 -20.66 9.33
N GLN A 24 3.24 -19.33 9.49
CA GLN A 24 4.12 -18.44 8.74
C GLN A 24 5.52 -18.53 9.36
N GLU A 25 6.37 -19.38 8.80
CA GLU A 25 7.80 -19.35 9.10
C GLU A 25 8.40 -18.16 8.34
N VAL A 26 8.80 -17.10 9.06
CA VAL A 26 9.54 -15.99 8.45
C VAL A 26 10.88 -16.55 7.99
N LYS A 27 10.97 -16.86 6.70
CA LYS A 27 12.14 -17.50 6.11
C LYS A 27 13.24 -16.43 5.95
N ASN A 28 14.17 -16.42 6.91
CA ASN A 28 15.47 -15.71 6.94
C ASN A 28 15.55 -14.34 6.24
N ASP A 29 15.64 -13.27 7.04
CA ASP A 29 15.91 -11.87 6.64
C ASP A 29 17.29 -11.63 5.97
N ILE A 30 18.04 -12.69 5.64
CA ILE A 30 19.38 -12.60 5.07
C ILE A 30 19.35 -12.99 3.60
N VAL A 31 19.59 -12.00 2.74
CA VAL A 31 19.80 -12.21 1.30
C VAL A 31 21.29 -12.48 1.07
N PHE A 32 21.61 -13.69 0.61
CA PHE A 32 22.96 -14.05 0.20
C PHE A 32 23.19 -13.67 -1.28
N ASN A 33 24.34 -13.07 -1.58
CA ASN A 33 24.69 -12.67 -2.94
C ASN A 33 24.76 -13.87 -3.91
N GLU A 34 25.17 -15.05 -3.43
CA GLU A 34 25.15 -16.30 -4.21
C GLU A 34 23.76 -16.58 -4.79
N HIS A 35 22.68 -16.47 -3.99
CA HIS A 35 21.31 -16.65 -4.48
C HIS A 35 20.93 -15.63 -5.55
N VAL A 36 21.39 -14.38 -5.42
CA VAL A 36 21.14 -13.34 -6.43
C VAL A 36 21.81 -13.70 -7.75
N ILE A 37 23.08 -14.16 -7.69
CA ILE A 37 23.85 -14.55 -8.88
C ILE A 37 23.26 -15.80 -9.54
N ASP A 38 22.92 -16.82 -8.76
CA ASP A 38 22.37 -18.08 -9.27
C ASP A 38 21.03 -17.85 -9.98
N ALA A 39 20.21 -16.94 -9.46
CA ALA A 39 18.93 -16.59 -10.06
C ALA A 39 19.06 -15.94 -11.44
N LEU A 40 20.20 -15.31 -11.78
CA LEU A 40 20.40 -14.66 -13.08
C LEU A 40 20.41 -15.66 -14.26
N ASN A 41 20.68 -16.94 -13.99
CA ASN A 41 20.73 -17.99 -15.01
C ASN A 41 19.37 -18.67 -15.23
N GLN A 42 18.32 -18.26 -14.51
CA GLN A 42 16.98 -18.79 -14.72
C GLN A 42 16.42 -18.29 -16.07
N THR A 43 15.68 -19.16 -16.75
CA THR A 43 15.00 -18.81 -18.01
C THR A 43 13.52 -19.16 -17.90
N ILE A 44 12.67 -18.18 -18.20
CA ILE A 44 11.20 -18.31 -18.15
C ILE A 44 10.65 -17.91 -19.52
N ASP A 45 9.63 -18.62 -20.01
CA ASP A 45 8.92 -18.21 -21.21
C ASP A 45 7.98 -17.04 -20.90
N LEU A 46 8.45 -15.81 -21.16
CA LEU A 46 7.69 -14.58 -20.93
C LEU A 46 6.57 -14.35 -21.98
N LYS A 47 6.45 -15.18 -23.03
CA LYS A 47 5.44 -14.98 -24.09
C LYS A 47 4.05 -15.46 -23.70
N ASP A 48 3.94 -16.29 -22.66
CA ASP A 48 2.66 -16.78 -22.13
C ASP A 48 2.45 -16.22 -20.71
N PRO A 49 1.67 -15.13 -20.57
CA PRO A 49 1.36 -14.54 -19.27
C PRO A 49 0.82 -15.53 -18.23
N LEU A 50 0.04 -16.54 -18.65
CA LEU A 50 -0.53 -17.51 -17.72
C LEU A 50 0.55 -18.49 -17.23
N LYS A 51 1.59 -18.76 -18.03
CA LYS A 51 2.77 -19.52 -17.61
C LYS A 51 3.65 -18.74 -16.63
N VAL A 52 3.79 -17.44 -16.83
CA VAL A 52 4.49 -16.58 -15.86
C VAL A 52 3.71 -16.51 -14.54
N PHE A 53 2.38 -16.36 -14.61
CA PHE A 53 1.52 -16.47 -13.43
C PHE A 53 1.68 -17.82 -12.72
N GLU A 54 1.65 -18.94 -13.47
CA GLU A 54 1.88 -20.29 -12.91
C GLU A 54 3.21 -20.36 -12.16
N TYR A 55 4.29 -19.86 -12.77
CA TYR A 55 5.62 -19.82 -12.14
C TYR A 55 5.63 -19.02 -10.83
N VAL A 56 5.07 -17.81 -10.83
CA VAL A 56 5.00 -16.96 -9.62
C VAL A 56 4.15 -17.63 -8.54
N PHE A 57 2.96 -18.10 -8.91
CA PHE A 57 2.02 -18.75 -7.99
C PHE A 57 2.62 -20.02 -7.37
N ASP A 58 3.41 -20.77 -8.14
CA ASP A 58 4.07 -21.97 -7.64
C ASP A 58 5.22 -21.70 -6.66
N ASN A 59 5.73 -20.47 -6.62
CA ASN A 59 6.77 -20.05 -5.69
C ASN A 59 6.21 -19.36 -4.44
N LEU A 60 4.89 -19.07 -4.38
CA LEU A 60 4.28 -18.49 -3.18
C LEU A 60 4.32 -19.47 -2.00
N SER A 61 4.45 -18.95 -0.78
CA SER A 61 4.16 -19.77 0.40
C SER A 61 2.69 -20.21 0.39
N SER A 62 2.36 -21.30 1.09
CA SER A 62 0.95 -21.75 1.21
C SER A 62 0.06 -20.72 1.91
N GLU A 63 0.68 -19.78 2.63
CA GLU A 63 0.05 -18.61 3.21
C GLU A 63 0.92 -17.38 2.93
N ILE A 64 0.28 -16.28 2.51
CA ILE A 64 0.94 -14.98 2.29
C ILE A 64 0.15 -13.86 2.96
N THR A 65 0.85 -12.78 3.30
CA THR A 65 0.25 -11.53 3.80
C THR A 65 0.51 -10.42 2.80
N ILE A 66 -0.56 -9.73 2.41
CA ILE A 66 -0.49 -8.50 1.63
C ILE A 66 -0.48 -7.33 2.61
N TYR A 67 0.56 -6.51 2.59
CA TYR A 67 0.76 -5.44 3.56
C TYR A 67 0.14 -4.10 3.13
N PRO A 68 0.35 -3.59 1.90
CA PRO A 68 -0.24 -2.31 1.51
C PRO A 68 -1.77 -2.35 1.55
N THR A 69 -2.40 -1.25 1.98
CA THR A 69 -3.86 -1.24 2.17
C THR A 69 -4.67 -1.29 0.88
N GLU A 70 -4.05 -0.97 -0.25
CA GLU A 70 -4.61 -1.16 -1.60
C GLU A 70 -4.64 -2.62 -2.08
N ASN A 71 -3.95 -3.52 -1.37
CA ASN A 71 -3.86 -4.96 -1.61
C ASN A 71 -2.94 -5.42 -2.75
N TYR A 72 -1.83 -4.74 -2.98
CA TYR A 72 -0.77 -5.19 -3.88
C TYR A 72 0.23 -6.12 -3.17
N TYR A 73 0.44 -7.31 -3.74
CA TYR A 73 1.50 -8.24 -3.36
C TYR A 73 2.60 -8.22 -4.42
N TYR A 74 3.66 -7.47 -4.14
CA TYR A 74 4.77 -7.29 -5.07
C TYR A 74 5.73 -8.49 -5.09
N PHE A 75 6.30 -8.75 -6.25
CA PHE A 75 7.35 -9.74 -6.43
C PHE A 75 8.38 -9.25 -7.44
N GLU A 76 9.58 -9.83 -7.36
CA GLU A 76 10.63 -9.66 -8.35
C GLU A 76 11.23 -11.03 -8.67
N PHE A 77 11.64 -11.24 -9.91
CA PHE A 77 12.37 -12.43 -10.32
C PHE A 77 13.30 -12.10 -11.50
N ASN A 78 14.22 -13.02 -11.82
CA ASN A 78 15.15 -12.84 -12.93
C ASN A 78 14.80 -13.78 -14.09
N ASP A 79 15.02 -13.31 -15.32
CA ASP A 79 15.00 -14.10 -16.54
C ASP A 79 16.20 -13.72 -17.43
N SER A 80 17.15 -14.64 -17.60
CA SER A 80 18.27 -14.51 -18.53
C SER A 80 19.08 -13.21 -18.32
N GLY A 81 19.32 -12.85 -17.07
CA GLY A 81 20.01 -11.61 -16.67
C GLY A 81 19.13 -10.36 -16.61
N ASN A 82 17.87 -10.43 -17.05
CA ASN A 82 16.90 -9.35 -16.90
C ASN A 82 16.17 -9.47 -15.57
N LYS A 83 16.04 -8.37 -14.85
CA LYS A 83 15.19 -8.29 -13.66
C LYS A 83 13.78 -7.95 -14.08
N LEU A 84 12.79 -8.68 -13.58
CA LEU A 84 11.37 -8.36 -13.71
C LEU A 84 10.79 -8.01 -12.34
N LYS A 85 9.80 -7.13 -12.35
CA LYS A 85 9.00 -6.79 -11.18
C LYS A 85 7.52 -6.88 -11.55
N GLY A 86 6.67 -7.15 -10.59
CA GLY A 86 5.25 -7.29 -10.81
C GLY A 86 4.45 -7.37 -9.53
N ASN A 87 3.16 -7.58 -9.65
CA ASN A 87 2.28 -7.74 -8.51
C ASN A 87 1.12 -8.71 -8.76
N LEU A 88 0.60 -9.25 -7.65
CA LEU A 88 -0.73 -9.85 -7.56
C LEU A 88 -1.60 -8.90 -6.74
N ALA A 89 -2.80 -8.58 -7.20
CA ALA A 89 -3.67 -7.67 -6.46
C ALA A 89 -5.11 -8.18 -6.31
N LEU A 90 -5.58 -8.16 -5.07
CA LEU A 90 -6.98 -8.43 -4.69
C LEU A 90 -7.67 -7.10 -4.36
N PHE A 91 -7.95 -6.31 -5.39
CA PHE A 91 -8.59 -5.01 -5.21
C PHE A 91 -9.96 -5.11 -4.54
N ALA A 92 -10.28 -4.09 -3.75
CA ALA A 92 -11.45 -4.09 -2.89
C ALA A 92 -12.78 -4.12 -3.65
N ASP A 93 -12.82 -3.50 -4.82
CA ASP A 93 -13.96 -3.45 -5.72
C ASP A 93 -14.25 -4.80 -6.42
N THR A 94 -13.21 -5.59 -6.71
CA THR A 94 -13.28 -6.74 -7.64
C THR A 94 -12.98 -8.10 -7.01
N ARG A 95 -12.27 -8.18 -5.88
CA ARG A 95 -11.89 -9.47 -5.26
C ARG A 95 -13.07 -10.39 -4.92
N ASP A 96 -14.20 -9.82 -4.50
CA ASP A 96 -15.41 -10.58 -4.17
C ASP A 96 -16.15 -11.09 -5.42
N GLN A 97 -15.75 -10.62 -6.61
CA GLN A 97 -16.26 -11.08 -7.92
C GLN A 97 -15.42 -12.24 -8.48
N GLY A 98 -14.40 -12.70 -7.73
CA GLY A 98 -13.51 -13.77 -8.17
C GLY A 98 -12.44 -13.31 -9.15
N LEU A 99 -12.04 -12.03 -9.10
CA LEU A 99 -11.04 -11.43 -9.97
C LEU A 99 -9.72 -11.20 -9.22
N LEU A 100 -8.62 -11.54 -9.88
CA LEU A 100 -7.25 -11.33 -9.42
C LEU A 100 -6.51 -10.53 -10.49
N ASN A 101 -5.95 -9.37 -10.14
CA ASN A 101 -5.06 -8.68 -11.06
C ASN A 101 -3.65 -9.25 -10.95
N PHE A 102 -3.00 -9.38 -12.10
CA PHE A 102 -1.63 -9.84 -12.22
C PHE A 102 -0.94 -8.96 -13.26
N SER A 103 0.20 -8.42 -12.88
CA SER A 103 1.06 -7.67 -13.80
C SER A 103 2.52 -7.99 -13.59
N TYR A 104 3.30 -7.81 -14.65
CA TYR A 104 4.75 -7.78 -14.58
C TYR A 104 5.32 -6.96 -15.73
N GLU A 105 6.50 -6.41 -15.51
CA GLU A 105 7.26 -5.64 -16.48
C GLU A 105 8.76 -5.83 -16.28
N ALA A 106 9.55 -5.44 -17.27
CA ALA A 106 11.00 -5.38 -17.12
C ALA A 106 11.37 -4.26 -16.13
N ALA A 107 12.18 -4.58 -15.13
CA ALA A 107 12.70 -3.57 -14.20
C ALA A 107 13.86 -2.81 -14.87
N SER A 108 13.56 -1.65 -15.45
CA SER A 108 14.58 -0.76 -16.00
C SER A 108 14.97 0.33 -14.98
N ILE A 109 16.27 0.53 -14.78
CA ILE A 109 16.82 1.67 -14.01
C ILE A 109 16.88 2.95 -14.84
N TYR A 110 16.75 2.83 -16.16
CA TYR A 110 16.64 3.95 -17.07
C TYR A 110 15.17 4.05 -17.45
N ASN A 111 14.52 5.21 -17.27
CA ASN A 111 13.16 5.47 -17.77
C ASN A 111 13.05 5.42 -19.31
N ASP A 112 14.00 4.76 -19.97
CA ASP A 112 13.86 4.25 -21.32
C ASP A 112 12.75 3.21 -21.27
N LYS A 113 11.57 3.63 -21.73
CA LYS A 113 10.52 2.72 -22.19
C LYS A 113 11.05 1.97 -23.40
N ASP A 114 12.05 1.12 -23.20
CA ASP A 114 12.51 0.23 -24.23
C ASP A 114 11.38 -0.77 -24.44
N SER A 115 10.80 -0.69 -25.62
CA SER A 115 9.55 -1.32 -26.05
C SER A 115 9.74 -2.82 -26.29
N SER A 116 10.36 -3.50 -25.32
CA SER A 116 10.64 -4.95 -25.33
C SER A 116 9.36 -5.79 -25.32
N GLY A 117 8.19 -5.19 -25.09
CA GLY A 117 6.90 -5.88 -25.10
C GLY A 117 6.67 -6.77 -23.87
N THR A 118 7.39 -6.50 -22.77
CA THR A 118 7.33 -7.28 -21.52
C THR A 118 6.27 -6.76 -20.54
N ASP A 119 5.63 -5.64 -20.84
CA ASP A 119 4.62 -5.03 -19.97
C ASP A 119 3.31 -5.80 -20.11
N VAL A 120 2.96 -6.54 -19.07
CA VAL A 120 1.77 -7.37 -19.02
C VAL A 120 0.90 -6.92 -17.87
N VAL A 121 -0.38 -6.69 -18.17
CA VAL A 121 -1.45 -6.49 -17.18
C VAL A 121 -2.61 -7.39 -17.57
N MET A 122 -3.07 -8.22 -16.64
CA MET A 122 -4.19 -9.11 -16.87
C MET A 122 -5.08 -9.26 -15.63
N THR A 123 -6.38 -9.41 -15.88
CA THR A 123 -7.35 -9.78 -14.86
C THR A 123 -7.68 -11.26 -15.01
N LEU A 124 -7.23 -12.05 -14.04
CA LEU A 124 -7.44 -13.48 -13.98
C LEU A 124 -8.75 -13.81 -13.25
N SER A 125 -9.36 -14.92 -13.62
CA SER A 125 -10.68 -15.34 -13.15
C SER A 125 -10.87 -16.85 -13.35
N GLN A 126 -12.08 -17.35 -13.10
CA GLN A 126 -12.43 -18.75 -13.33
C GLN A 126 -12.19 -19.20 -14.78
N GLN A 127 -12.29 -18.31 -15.77
CA GLN A 127 -12.01 -18.64 -17.17
C GLN A 127 -10.55 -19.05 -17.40
N HIS A 128 -9.66 -18.58 -16.53
CA HIS A 128 -8.23 -18.91 -16.53
C HIS A 128 -7.90 -20.08 -15.57
N GLY A 129 -8.92 -20.72 -14.98
CA GLY A 129 -8.74 -21.78 -13.98
C GLY A 129 -8.41 -21.27 -12.57
N ILE A 130 -8.59 -19.97 -12.30
CA ILE A 130 -8.40 -19.37 -10.97
C ILE A 130 -9.71 -19.31 -10.21
N ILE A 131 -9.73 -19.84 -9.00
CA ILE A 131 -10.87 -19.77 -8.09
C ILE A 131 -10.46 -18.96 -6.88
N ILE A 132 -11.16 -17.87 -6.60
CA ILE A 132 -10.97 -17.04 -5.42
C ILE A 132 -12.17 -17.26 -4.50
N SER A 133 -11.91 -17.72 -3.29
CA SER A 133 -12.93 -17.98 -2.26
C SER A 133 -12.73 -17.04 -1.08
N LYS A 134 -13.73 -16.21 -0.79
CA LYS A 134 -13.75 -15.38 0.41
C LYS A 134 -13.91 -16.26 1.65
N VAL A 135 -13.02 -16.10 2.62
CA VAL A 135 -13.11 -16.75 3.93
C VAL A 135 -13.65 -15.75 4.96
N THR A 136 -13.09 -14.54 4.98
CA THR A 136 -13.53 -13.38 5.76
C THR A 136 -13.27 -12.10 4.96
N ASP A 137 -13.64 -10.92 5.47
CA ASP A 137 -13.37 -9.65 4.77
C ASP A 137 -11.88 -9.38 4.50
N PHE A 138 -10.99 -9.97 5.31
CA PHE A 138 -9.53 -9.83 5.20
C PHE A 138 -8.82 -11.15 4.87
N ARG A 139 -9.54 -12.21 4.49
CA ARG A 139 -8.93 -13.51 4.16
C ARG A 139 -9.58 -14.16 2.96
N TYR A 140 -8.74 -14.56 2.00
CA TYR A 140 -9.16 -15.18 0.75
C TYR A 140 -8.31 -16.42 0.49
N ILE A 141 -8.88 -17.41 -0.20
CA ILE A 141 -8.13 -18.54 -0.73
C ILE A 141 -8.10 -18.39 -2.24
N ILE A 142 -6.91 -18.30 -2.82
CA ILE A 142 -6.70 -18.37 -4.26
C ILE A 142 -6.33 -19.81 -4.59
N THR A 143 -7.08 -20.44 -5.49
CA THR A 143 -6.81 -21.80 -5.99
C THR A 143 -6.53 -21.75 -7.48
N PHE A 144 -5.43 -22.35 -7.88
CA PHE A 144 -5.06 -22.54 -9.28
C PHE A 144 -4.54 -23.97 -9.46
N LYS A 145 -5.11 -24.70 -10.41
CA LYS A 145 -4.88 -26.14 -10.61
C LYS A 145 -5.15 -26.93 -9.32
N ASN A 146 -4.14 -27.59 -8.77
CA ASN A 146 -4.20 -28.42 -7.56
C ASN A 146 -3.56 -27.75 -6.34
N ARG A 147 -3.32 -26.43 -6.40
CA ARG A 147 -2.69 -25.65 -5.33
C ARG A 147 -3.62 -24.56 -4.84
N SER A 148 -3.65 -24.37 -3.53
CA SER A 148 -4.35 -23.28 -2.86
C SER A 148 -3.40 -22.47 -1.99
N VAL A 149 -3.53 -21.15 -2.02
CA VAL A 149 -2.79 -20.20 -1.19
C VAL A 149 -3.78 -19.42 -0.35
N LEU A 150 -3.57 -19.40 0.97
CA LEU A 150 -4.29 -18.51 1.87
C LEU A 150 -3.67 -17.11 1.81
N VAL A 151 -4.48 -16.13 1.44
CA VAL A 151 -4.09 -14.72 1.35
C VAL A 151 -4.71 -13.96 2.51
N LYS A 152 -3.86 -13.35 3.33
CA LYS A 152 -4.25 -12.41 4.39
C LYS A 152 -4.10 -10.99 3.86
N LEU A 153 -5.19 -10.25 3.78
CA LEU A 153 -5.14 -8.81 3.56
C LEU A 153 -4.76 -8.12 4.86
N ASN A 154 -4.13 -6.95 4.79
CA ASN A 154 -3.72 -6.24 5.98
C ASN A 154 -4.95 -5.71 6.74
N ASP A 155 -5.20 -6.30 7.91
CA ASP A 155 -6.22 -5.87 8.85
C ASP A 155 -5.57 -5.02 9.94
N LEU A 156 -5.64 -3.69 9.75
CA LEU A 156 -5.14 -2.72 10.71
C LEU A 156 -6.10 -2.45 11.87
N GLY A 157 -7.32 -2.99 11.82
CA GLY A 157 -8.44 -2.50 12.63
C GLY A 157 -8.85 -1.07 12.28
N PHE A 158 -9.99 -0.62 12.80
CA PHE A 158 -10.51 0.73 12.57
C PHE A 158 -10.70 1.47 13.91
N THR A 159 -9.64 1.49 14.71
CA THR A 159 -9.66 2.22 15.99
C THR A 159 -9.02 3.58 15.76
N PRO A 160 -9.69 4.69 16.14
CA PRO A 160 -9.07 6.02 16.12
C PRO A 160 -7.76 6.05 16.92
N PRO A 161 -6.84 6.99 16.63
CA PRO A 161 -5.59 7.13 17.38
C PRO A 161 -5.86 7.35 18.87
N THR A 162 -5.14 6.63 19.72
CA THR A 162 -5.20 6.75 21.18
C THR A 162 -3.98 7.44 21.78
N GLU A 163 -2.81 7.27 21.16
CA GLU A 163 -1.55 7.91 21.58
C GLU A 163 -1.36 9.31 20.94
N THR A 164 -2.11 9.60 19.87
CA THR A 164 -2.07 10.89 19.16
C THR A 164 -3.32 11.72 19.44
N ASN A 165 -3.12 13.01 19.74
CA ASN A 165 -4.22 13.95 19.88
C ASN A 165 -4.55 14.61 18.53
N LEU A 166 -5.81 14.49 18.10
CA LEU A 166 -6.32 15.28 16.98
C LEU A 166 -6.75 16.67 17.45
N MET A 167 -6.53 17.68 16.62
CA MET A 167 -7.07 19.02 16.82
C MET A 167 -8.60 19.03 16.63
N PRO A 168 -9.34 20.01 17.19
CA PRO A 168 -10.80 20.07 17.06
C PRO A 168 -11.33 20.05 15.61
N GLN A 169 -10.54 20.58 14.67
CA GLN A 169 -10.84 20.64 13.23
C GLN A 169 -10.28 19.45 12.44
N GLU A 170 -9.74 18.42 13.10
CA GLU A 170 -9.18 17.25 12.47
C GLU A 170 -10.10 16.03 12.65
N VAL A 171 -10.24 15.26 11.58
CA VAL A 171 -11.07 14.06 11.53
C VAL A 171 -10.18 12.88 11.13
N TYR A 172 -10.25 11.81 11.91
CA TYR A 172 -9.66 10.53 11.54
C TYR A 172 -10.43 9.93 10.35
N VAL A 173 -9.78 9.82 9.20
CA VAL A 173 -10.40 9.26 7.99
C VAL A 173 -10.23 7.74 7.97
N GLY A 174 -9.01 7.25 8.20
CA GLY A 174 -8.76 5.82 8.28
C GLY A 174 -7.29 5.43 8.38
N PRO A 175 -7.02 4.13 8.59
CA PRO A 175 -5.67 3.61 8.72
C PRO A 175 -5.11 3.26 7.34
N SER A 176 -3.82 3.48 7.16
CA SER A 176 -3.08 3.14 5.96
C SER A 176 -1.83 2.34 6.33
N PHE A 177 -1.41 1.44 5.45
CA PHE A 177 -0.13 0.78 5.52
C PHE A 177 0.54 0.96 4.16
N ASP A 178 1.72 1.53 4.20
CA ASP A 178 2.50 1.92 3.03
C ASP A 178 3.54 0.84 2.68
N GLU A 179 3.96 0.78 1.42
CA GLU A 179 5.00 -0.13 0.93
C GLU A 179 6.29 -0.02 1.72
N SER A 180 6.56 1.15 2.31
CA SER A 180 7.72 1.36 3.18
C SER A 180 7.70 0.50 4.44
N GLY A 181 6.60 -0.17 4.78
CA GLY A 181 6.43 -0.89 6.04
C GLY A 181 5.94 -0.01 7.18
N LEU A 182 5.66 1.27 6.93
CA LEU A 182 5.12 2.20 7.92
C LEU A 182 3.59 2.24 7.86
N LYS A 183 3.00 2.43 9.04
CA LYS A 183 1.57 2.62 9.22
C LYS A 183 1.28 4.10 9.38
N PHE A 184 0.20 4.55 8.77
CA PHE A 184 -0.25 5.93 8.87
C PHE A 184 -1.72 6.00 9.28
N TYR A 185 -2.08 7.14 9.84
CA TYR A 185 -3.44 7.63 9.87
C TYR A 185 -3.58 8.67 8.78
N LEU A 186 -4.60 8.50 7.93
CA LEU A 186 -5.07 9.55 7.07
C LEU A 186 -5.98 10.47 7.90
N VAL A 187 -5.62 11.74 7.96
CA VAL A 187 -6.34 12.76 8.74
C VAL A 187 -6.82 13.85 7.82
N TYR A 188 -8.06 14.28 8.01
CA TYR A 188 -8.68 15.39 7.29
C TYR A 188 -8.81 16.61 8.18
N ASN A 189 -8.30 17.75 7.74
CA ASN A 189 -8.51 19.04 8.37
C ASN A 189 -9.71 19.75 7.72
N THR A 190 -10.76 20.00 8.51
CA THR A 190 -12.02 20.59 8.05
C THR A 190 -11.94 22.09 7.80
N GLU A 191 -10.93 22.78 8.34
CA GLU A 191 -10.74 24.23 8.16
C GLU A 191 -10.13 24.53 6.79
N PHE A 192 -9.19 23.71 6.35
CA PHE A 192 -8.46 23.89 5.08
C PHE A 192 -8.88 22.91 3.98
N ASN A 193 -9.83 22.00 4.25
CA ASN A 193 -10.17 20.88 3.38
C ASN A 193 -8.93 20.06 2.95
N HIS A 194 -8.06 19.77 3.91
CA HIS A 194 -6.73 19.23 3.62
C HIS A 194 -6.57 17.83 4.20
N LEU A 195 -6.05 16.90 3.40
CA LEU A 195 -5.67 15.56 3.85
C LEU A 195 -4.17 15.55 4.15
N PHE A 196 -3.75 14.80 5.16
CA PHE A 196 -2.34 14.63 5.48
C PHE A 196 -2.11 13.34 6.29
N TRP A 197 -0.84 12.95 6.38
CA TRP A 197 -0.42 11.67 6.93
C TRP A 197 0.22 11.84 8.31
N VAL A 198 -0.31 11.12 9.29
CA VAL A 198 0.26 11.04 10.64
C VAL A 198 0.79 9.64 10.85
N LEU A 199 2.03 9.50 11.32
CA LEU A 199 2.61 8.20 11.64
C LEU A 199 1.79 7.52 12.75
N ASN A 200 1.42 6.27 12.54
CA ASN A 200 0.78 5.46 13.56
C ASN A 200 1.84 4.86 14.48
N GLU A 201 1.83 5.29 15.75
CA GLU A 201 2.79 4.87 16.78
C GLU A 201 2.15 4.01 17.89
N GLU A 202 0.96 3.46 17.67
CA GLU A 202 0.27 2.59 18.66
C GLU A 202 1.02 1.27 18.90
N ASN A 203 1.88 0.88 17.95
CA ASN A 203 2.73 -0.30 18.02
C ASN A 203 4.15 0.09 17.60
N ASP A 204 5.09 -0.83 17.79
CA ASP A 204 6.47 -0.67 17.36
C ASP A 204 6.55 -0.21 15.89
N VAL A 205 7.19 0.93 15.68
CA VAL A 205 7.46 1.50 14.36
C VAL A 205 8.77 0.88 13.83
N PRO A 206 8.77 0.20 12.67
CA PRO A 206 9.98 -0.40 12.10
C PRO A 206 10.85 0.66 11.40
N GLU A 207 11.23 1.71 12.14
CA GLU A 207 12.07 2.81 11.69
C GLU A 207 12.94 3.33 12.84
N ASN A 208 14.16 3.73 12.49
CA ASN A 208 15.04 4.44 13.40
C ASN A 208 15.13 5.90 12.95
N PHE A 209 14.88 6.83 13.87
CA PHE A 209 14.89 8.25 13.53
C PHE A 209 16.27 8.89 13.78
N LEU A 210 16.74 9.65 12.79
CA LEU A 210 17.73 10.70 12.98
C LEU A 210 17.01 11.94 13.51
N ILE A 211 17.41 12.41 14.69
CA ILE A 211 16.96 13.70 15.22
C ILE A 211 17.76 14.78 14.50
N TYR A 212 17.15 15.42 13.48
CA TYR A 212 17.82 16.48 12.73
C TYR A 212 17.82 17.80 13.49
N ASN A 213 16.70 18.10 14.15
CA ASN A 213 16.59 19.10 15.22
C ASN A 213 15.36 18.76 16.09
N LYS A 214 14.95 19.66 17.00
CA LYS A 214 13.81 19.42 17.89
C LYS A 214 12.46 19.21 17.17
N ASP A 215 12.30 19.82 15.99
CA ASP A 215 11.06 19.85 15.21
C ASP A 215 11.08 18.81 14.07
N ILE A 216 12.25 18.32 13.65
CA ILE A 216 12.42 17.48 12.45
C ILE A 216 13.10 16.16 12.82
N LEU A 217 12.39 15.07 12.55
CA LEU A 217 12.89 13.70 12.59
C LEU A 217 12.97 13.16 11.17
N ILE A 218 14.01 12.40 10.86
CA ILE A 218 14.19 11.78 9.53
C ILE A 218 14.37 10.29 9.71
N GLY A 219 13.55 9.48 9.04
CA GLY A 219 13.71 8.02 9.01
C GLY A 219 15.06 7.64 8.40
N LYS A 220 15.81 6.74 9.04
CA LYS A 220 17.12 6.30 8.52
C LYS A 220 16.99 5.37 7.34
N ARG A 221 15.91 4.58 7.27
CA ARG A 221 15.65 3.64 6.17
C ARG A 221 14.81 4.27 5.07
N THR A 222 13.72 4.95 5.45
CA THR A 222 12.75 5.52 4.50
C THR A 222 13.16 6.90 3.98
N GLU A 223 14.00 7.63 4.73
CA GLU A 223 14.27 9.06 4.50
C GLU A 223 12.99 9.92 4.48
N PHE A 224 11.90 9.43 5.07
CA PHE A 224 10.73 10.26 5.36
C PHE A 224 11.07 11.27 6.45
N ALA A 225 10.71 12.52 6.22
CA ALA A 225 10.86 13.61 7.17
C ALA A 225 9.52 13.87 7.88
N PHE A 226 9.58 13.83 9.21
CA PHE A 226 8.44 14.01 10.09
C PHE A 226 8.60 15.27 10.92
N PHE A 227 7.52 16.04 10.99
CA PHE A 227 7.38 17.11 11.96
C PHE A 227 7.05 16.47 13.30
N ASN A 228 7.92 16.69 14.26
CA ASN A 228 7.77 16.23 15.63
C ASN A 228 6.86 17.20 16.40
N ASP A 229 5.56 16.96 16.30
CA ASP A 229 4.55 17.75 16.98
C ASP A 229 4.43 17.33 18.44
N THR A 230 5.25 17.94 19.28
CA THR A 230 5.28 17.63 20.71
C THR A 230 4.05 18.15 21.47
N ILE A 231 3.24 19.01 20.86
CA ILE A 231 2.02 19.54 21.48
C ILE A 231 0.89 18.52 21.39
N TYR A 232 0.77 17.88 20.23
CA TYR A 232 -0.27 16.88 19.95
C TYR A 232 0.25 15.43 20.01
N HIS A 233 1.49 15.24 20.46
CA HIS A 233 2.15 13.94 20.65
C HIS A 233 2.13 13.07 19.39
N ARG A 234 2.57 13.64 18.25
CA ARG A 234 2.49 12.97 16.96
C ARG A 234 3.64 13.31 16.01
N LYS A 235 3.82 12.46 15.02
CA LYS A 235 4.76 12.66 13.91
C LYS A 235 3.98 12.83 12.61
N VAL A 236 4.00 14.04 12.06
CA VAL A 236 3.31 14.36 10.79
C VAL A 236 4.30 14.23 9.64
N LEU A 237 4.01 13.37 8.65
CA LEU A 237 4.85 13.28 7.45
C LEU A 237 4.74 14.61 6.70
N PHE A 238 5.88 15.24 6.44
CA PHE A 238 5.90 16.48 5.66
C PHE A 238 6.97 16.51 4.58
N GLY A 239 7.85 15.52 4.50
CA GLY A 239 8.84 15.44 3.43
C GLY A 239 9.16 14.02 3.02
N VAL A 240 9.31 13.80 1.71
CA VAL A 240 9.80 12.56 1.12
C VAL A 240 11.02 12.85 0.25
N LYS A 241 12.01 11.95 0.31
CA LYS A 241 13.29 12.12 -0.37
C LYS A 241 13.12 12.02 -1.88
N LYS A 242 13.59 13.04 -2.61
CA LYS A 242 13.47 13.13 -4.07
C LYS A 242 14.00 11.89 -4.79
N GLU A 243 15.14 11.36 -4.37
CA GLU A 243 15.77 10.21 -5.00
C GLU A 243 14.89 8.95 -4.92
N ASN A 244 14.12 8.77 -3.85
CA ASN A 244 13.18 7.65 -3.76
C ASN A 244 11.99 7.85 -4.69
N VAL A 245 11.47 9.08 -4.79
CA VAL A 245 10.40 9.44 -5.73
C VAL A 245 10.85 9.25 -7.17
N ASP A 246 12.05 9.73 -7.52
CA ASP A 246 12.60 9.61 -8.88
C ASP A 246 12.85 8.14 -9.27
N LEU A 247 13.19 7.30 -8.29
CA LEU A 247 13.38 5.85 -8.48
C LEU A 247 12.07 5.04 -8.44
N ASN A 248 10.97 5.63 -7.99
CA ASN A 248 9.69 4.94 -7.79
C ASN A 248 9.87 3.63 -6.99
N ASN A 249 10.56 3.74 -5.85
CA ASN A 249 10.84 2.62 -4.95
C ASN A 249 9.86 2.63 -3.76
N TRP A 250 9.96 1.64 -2.85
CA TRP A 250 9.09 1.50 -1.67
C TRP A 250 9.07 2.68 -0.69
N TYR A 251 9.85 3.74 -0.92
CA TYR A 251 10.03 4.90 -0.06
C TYR A 251 9.71 6.22 -0.79
N ASP A 252 8.88 6.18 -1.82
CA ASP A 252 8.41 7.34 -2.58
C ASP A 252 7.15 8.01 -1.99
N GLY A 253 6.58 7.39 -0.95
CA GLY A 253 5.60 7.97 -0.03
C GLY A 253 4.20 7.37 -0.20
N PRO A 254 3.32 7.54 0.80
CA PRO A 254 2.04 6.84 0.88
C PRO A 254 0.92 7.40 0.01
N PHE A 255 1.25 8.14 -1.06
CA PHE A 255 0.30 9.03 -1.74
C PHE A 255 -0.93 8.32 -2.32
N ASP A 256 -0.81 7.05 -2.70
CA ASP A 256 -1.91 6.22 -3.19
C ASP A 256 -2.36 5.17 -2.18
N GLN A 257 -1.68 4.99 -1.05
CA GLN A 257 -1.96 3.96 -0.05
C GLN A 257 -3.19 4.26 0.82
N LEU A 258 -4.37 4.17 0.23
CA LEU A 258 -5.66 4.54 0.85
C LEU A 258 -6.30 3.35 1.61
N PRO A 259 -7.24 3.61 2.55
CA PRO A 259 -7.86 2.59 3.42
C PRO A 259 -8.90 1.70 2.70
N ASP A 260 -8.58 1.12 1.55
CA ASP A 260 -9.54 0.47 0.63
C ASP A 260 -10.30 -0.69 1.26
N ASN A 261 -9.62 -1.48 2.08
CA ASN A 261 -10.27 -2.55 2.81
C ASN A 261 -11.38 -2.06 3.74
N PHE A 262 -11.20 -0.88 4.32
CA PHE A 262 -12.16 -0.27 5.24
C PHE A 262 -13.26 0.50 4.53
N ILE A 263 -13.01 0.97 3.29
CA ILE A 263 -14.07 1.46 2.39
C ILE A 263 -14.99 0.28 2.05
N LYS A 264 -14.42 -0.87 1.68
CA LYS A 264 -15.19 -2.08 1.32
C LYS A 264 -16.04 -2.64 2.46
N THR A 265 -15.57 -2.56 3.71
CA THR A 265 -16.35 -2.97 4.88
C THR A 265 -17.36 -1.91 5.34
N GLY A 266 -17.37 -0.72 4.72
CA GLY A 266 -18.27 0.39 5.05
C GLY A 266 -17.86 1.15 6.31
N GLN A 267 -16.62 0.98 6.79
CA GLN A 267 -16.09 1.69 7.95
C GLN A 267 -15.55 3.07 7.58
N VAL A 268 -15.13 3.26 6.33
CA VAL A 268 -14.60 4.53 5.79
C VAL A 268 -15.46 5.04 4.63
N THR A 269 -15.75 6.34 4.65
CA THR A 269 -16.27 7.07 3.49
C THR A 269 -15.20 8.05 3.02
N LEU A 270 -14.41 7.67 2.01
CA LEU A 270 -13.24 8.45 1.58
C LEU A 270 -13.57 9.51 0.53
N LYS A 271 -14.49 9.18 -0.40
CA LYS A 271 -14.79 10.00 -1.58
C LYS A 271 -15.04 11.48 -1.28
N ASP A 272 -15.88 11.78 -0.29
CA ASP A 272 -16.21 13.17 0.02
C ASP A 272 -14.96 13.96 0.44
N TYR A 273 -14.09 13.38 1.26
CA TYR A 273 -12.82 14.01 1.64
C TYR A 273 -11.91 14.22 0.44
N LEU A 274 -11.86 13.28 -0.51
CA LEU A 274 -11.10 13.42 -1.75
C LEU A 274 -11.65 14.56 -2.62
N GLU A 275 -12.97 14.68 -2.75
CA GLU A 275 -13.61 15.76 -3.52
C GLU A 275 -13.47 17.14 -2.84
N TYR A 276 -13.31 17.19 -1.51
CA TYR A 276 -12.97 18.42 -0.80
C TYR A 276 -11.48 18.78 -0.92
N TYR A 277 -10.61 17.77 -0.84
CA TYR A 277 -9.17 17.90 -0.99
C TYR A 277 -8.76 18.34 -2.39
N ASP A 278 -9.39 17.75 -3.42
CA ASP A 278 -9.26 18.18 -4.81
C ASP A 278 -10.65 18.42 -5.42
N PRO A 279 -11.18 19.66 -5.37
CA PRO A 279 -12.45 20.00 -6.01
C PRO A 279 -12.49 19.69 -7.51
N SER A 280 -11.34 19.53 -8.18
CA SER A 280 -11.27 19.20 -9.60
C SER A 280 -11.74 17.77 -9.90
N CYS A 281 -11.69 16.87 -8.92
CA CYS A 281 -12.09 15.46 -9.05
C CYS A 281 -13.58 15.23 -8.76
N LYS A 282 -14.31 16.26 -8.30
CA LYS A 282 -15.73 16.17 -7.93
C LYS A 282 -16.61 15.54 -9.00
N GLY A 283 -17.28 14.45 -8.65
CA GLY A 283 -18.15 13.67 -9.55
C GLY A 283 -17.41 12.88 -10.63
N LYS A 284 -16.08 12.83 -10.60
CA LYS A 284 -15.24 12.13 -11.58
C LYS A 284 -14.53 10.91 -11.00
N ILE A 285 -14.64 10.69 -9.69
CA ILE A 285 -14.01 9.55 -9.01
C ILE A 285 -15.06 8.58 -8.42
N ASP A 286 -14.69 7.32 -8.30
CA ASP A 286 -15.44 6.31 -7.54
C ASP A 286 -15.21 6.45 -6.02
N GLU A 287 -15.75 5.53 -5.22
CA GLU A 287 -15.60 5.54 -3.76
C GLU A 287 -14.16 5.31 -3.26
N TYR A 288 -13.29 4.74 -4.10
CA TYR A 288 -11.87 4.51 -3.81
C TYR A 288 -11.00 5.66 -4.32
N GLY A 289 -11.50 6.52 -5.21
CA GLY A 289 -10.74 7.63 -5.78
C GLY A 289 -10.20 7.36 -7.18
N HIS A 290 -10.62 6.29 -7.86
CA HIS A 290 -10.27 6.04 -9.25
C HIS A 290 -11.07 6.92 -10.20
N PHE A 291 -10.41 7.47 -11.21
CA PHE A 291 -11.06 8.36 -12.17
C PHE A 291 -11.93 7.60 -13.18
N SER A 292 -13.20 7.98 -13.24
CA SER A 292 -14.14 7.54 -14.26
C SER A 292 -13.63 7.87 -15.66
N GLY A 293 -13.48 6.84 -16.50
CA GLY A 293 -13.00 6.98 -17.87
C GLY A 293 -11.48 7.10 -18.02
N ARG A 294 -10.71 6.95 -16.94
CA ARG A 294 -9.24 6.85 -16.97
C ARG A 294 -8.76 5.62 -16.18
N PRO A 295 -8.82 4.41 -16.77
CA PRO A 295 -8.33 3.21 -16.11
C PRO A 295 -6.88 3.38 -15.64
N GLY A 296 -6.57 2.92 -14.43
CA GLY A 296 -5.23 3.02 -13.82
C GLY A 296 -4.91 4.38 -13.17
N TYR A 297 -5.78 5.38 -13.28
CA TYR A 297 -5.56 6.68 -12.63
C TYR A 297 -6.37 6.80 -11.35
N ARG A 298 -5.69 7.16 -10.28
CA ARG A 298 -6.25 7.42 -8.96
C ARG A 298 -5.83 8.81 -8.48
N ILE A 299 -6.63 9.41 -7.61
CA ILE A 299 -6.20 10.62 -6.90
C ILE A 299 -5.02 10.29 -5.98
N ALA A 300 -4.01 11.15 -5.97
CA ALA A 300 -2.84 11.04 -5.12
C ALA A 300 -2.92 12.06 -3.97
N ILE A 301 -2.72 11.61 -2.74
CA ILE A 301 -2.62 12.45 -1.54
C ILE A 301 -1.13 12.66 -1.22
N SER A 302 -0.46 13.43 -2.07
CA SER A 302 0.96 13.77 -1.93
C SER A 302 1.19 14.94 -0.96
N SER A 303 0.54 14.91 0.21
CA SER A 303 0.51 16.03 1.16
C SER A 303 1.81 16.15 1.98
N TYR A 304 2.92 16.34 1.27
CA TYR A 304 4.29 16.48 1.76
C TYR A 304 5.16 17.12 0.67
N ILE A 305 6.32 17.65 1.04
CA ILE A 305 7.29 18.18 0.07
C ILE A 305 8.19 17.07 -0.46
N ILE A 306 8.65 17.22 -1.69
CA ILE A 306 9.72 16.37 -2.25
C ILE A 306 11.04 17.11 -2.07
N TYR A 307 11.91 16.59 -1.19
CA TYR A 307 13.15 17.28 -0.80
C TYR A 307 14.40 16.58 -1.37
N ALA A 308 15.30 17.35 -1.97
CA ALA A 308 16.58 16.86 -2.45
C ALA A 308 17.65 16.96 -1.35
N HIS A 309 17.63 18.04 -0.58
CA HIS A 309 18.60 18.27 0.50
C HIS A 309 17.92 18.49 1.84
N ARG A 310 18.47 17.90 2.92
CA ARG A 310 17.92 18.06 4.28
C ARG A 310 17.82 19.52 4.74
N THR A 311 18.64 20.41 4.18
CA THR A 311 18.58 21.85 4.46
C THR A 311 17.30 22.52 3.93
N GLU A 312 16.64 21.94 2.92
CA GLU A 312 15.34 22.40 2.42
C GLU A 312 14.24 22.19 3.46
N LEU A 313 14.29 21.08 4.21
CA LEU A 313 13.34 20.80 5.30
C LEU A 313 13.32 21.93 6.33
N ILE A 314 14.49 22.47 6.70
CA ILE A 314 14.59 23.61 7.64
C ILE A 314 14.01 24.87 7.00
N LYS A 315 14.34 25.16 5.73
CA LYS A 315 13.85 26.36 5.04
C LYS A 315 12.33 26.37 4.96
N VAL A 316 11.72 25.23 4.59
CA VAL A 316 10.26 25.10 4.52
C VAL A 316 9.65 25.22 5.91
N MET A 317 10.18 24.50 6.90
CA MET A 317 9.74 24.60 8.30
C MET A 317 9.73 26.04 8.81
N MET A 318 10.82 26.80 8.58
CA MET A 318 10.92 28.20 8.98
C MET A 318 9.95 29.10 8.21
N ALA A 319 9.80 28.89 6.90
CA ALA A 319 8.87 29.66 6.08
C ALA A 319 7.43 29.47 6.56
N CYS A 320 7.00 28.22 6.77
CA CYS A 320 5.66 27.90 7.28
C CYS A 320 5.43 28.48 8.69
N LYS A 321 6.42 28.39 9.60
CA LYS A 321 6.31 29.00 10.94
C LYS A 321 6.16 30.52 10.89
N ASN A 322 6.79 31.18 9.92
CA ASN A 322 6.74 32.64 9.79
C ASN A 322 5.47 33.13 9.08
N SER A 323 4.82 32.28 8.28
CA SER A 323 3.65 32.63 7.48
C SER A 323 2.33 32.12 8.05
N SER A 324 2.34 31.56 9.26
CA SER A 324 1.16 30.98 9.89
C SER A 324 0.86 31.63 11.23
N GLU A 325 -0.41 31.96 11.43
CA GLU A 325 -0.92 32.56 12.67
C GLU A 325 -1.42 31.49 13.65
N THR A 326 -1.82 30.32 13.13
CA THR A 326 -2.37 29.22 13.93
C THR A 326 -1.62 27.89 13.71
N PRO A 327 -1.68 26.93 14.66
CA PRO A 327 -1.13 25.58 14.45
C PRO A 327 -1.76 24.85 13.25
N SER A 328 -3.06 25.07 13.01
CA SER A 328 -3.80 24.50 11.88
C SER A 328 -3.25 24.98 10.54
N GLU A 329 -3.09 26.30 10.40
CA GLU A 329 -2.53 26.93 9.21
C GLU A 329 -1.07 26.51 8.99
N PHE A 330 -0.30 26.39 10.07
CA PHE A 330 1.08 25.92 10.01
C PHE A 330 1.17 24.51 9.41
N LEU A 331 0.36 23.57 9.91
CA LEU A 331 0.34 22.20 9.39
C LEU A 331 -0.14 22.13 7.94
N PHE A 332 -1.17 22.91 7.59
CA PHE A 332 -1.62 23.04 6.21
C PHE A 332 -0.48 23.48 5.29
N HIS A 333 0.21 24.58 5.63
CA HIS A 333 1.34 25.06 4.83
C HIS A 333 2.50 24.06 4.76
N LEU A 334 2.78 23.36 5.84
CA LEU A 334 3.89 22.41 5.94
C LEU A 334 3.67 21.15 5.10
N THR A 335 2.41 20.71 4.98
CA THR A 335 2.00 19.48 4.29
C THR A 335 1.32 19.74 2.95
N THR A 336 1.39 20.97 2.43
CA THR A 336 1.00 21.25 1.05
C THR A 336 2.07 20.71 0.10
N GLU A 337 1.68 19.96 -0.93
CA GLU A 337 2.61 19.44 -1.95
C GLU A 337 3.42 20.56 -2.61
N ARG A 338 4.75 20.43 -2.60
CA ARG A 338 5.69 21.39 -3.20
C ARG A 338 6.94 20.66 -3.70
N GLU A 339 7.45 21.11 -4.85
CA GLU A 339 8.80 20.75 -5.30
C GLU A 339 9.76 21.94 -5.08
N PHE A 340 11.02 21.62 -4.75
CA PHE A 340 12.07 22.63 -4.54
C PHE A 340 12.95 22.74 -5.80
N ASP A 341 12.73 23.77 -6.64
CA ASP A 341 13.52 23.98 -7.86
C ASP A 341 14.69 24.96 -7.62
N GLY A 342 15.63 24.58 -6.75
CA GLY A 342 16.96 25.19 -6.60
C GLY A 342 17.06 26.64 -6.12
N ALA A 343 16.00 27.45 -6.20
CA ALA A 343 15.98 28.86 -5.80
C ALA A 343 14.60 29.44 -5.43
N ALA A 344 13.49 28.75 -5.75
CA ALA A 344 12.14 29.21 -5.44
C ALA A 344 11.21 28.05 -5.06
N LEU A 345 10.26 28.35 -4.17
CA LEU A 345 9.12 27.47 -3.86
C LEU A 345 8.11 27.62 -5.00
N SER A 346 7.82 26.54 -5.74
CA SER A 346 6.71 26.50 -6.68
C SER A 346 5.66 25.50 -6.17
N SER A 347 4.39 25.93 -6.14
CA SER A 347 3.26 25.01 -5.93
C SER A 347 3.03 24.27 -7.24
N GLN A 348 3.14 22.94 -7.25
CA GLN A 348 2.62 22.15 -8.36
C GLN A 348 1.09 22.03 -8.23
N SER A 349 0.39 22.04 -9.36
CA SER A 349 -0.96 21.47 -9.41
C SER A 349 -0.83 19.96 -9.22
N GLN A 350 -1.55 19.41 -8.24
CA GLN A 350 -1.58 17.99 -7.87
C GLN A 350 -1.41 17.08 -9.09
N LEU A 351 -0.30 16.34 -9.13
CA LEU A 351 -0.02 15.40 -10.20
C LEU A 351 -0.97 14.20 -10.06
N THR A 352 -1.85 13.99 -11.03
CA THR A 352 -2.49 12.68 -11.19
C THR A 352 -1.40 11.67 -11.53
N ARG A 353 -1.07 10.76 -10.60
CA ARG A 353 -0.12 9.67 -10.83
C ARG A 353 -0.87 8.41 -11.29
N SER A 354 -0.24 7.64 -12.16
CA SER A 354 -0.74 6.30 -12.51
C SER A 354 -0.44 5.38 -11.34
N ALA A 355 -1.44 4.67 -10.84
CA ALA A 355 -1.18 3.42 -10.14
C ALA A 355 -0.64 2.46 -11.22
N TYR A 356 0.53 1.88 -11.00
CA TYR A 356 1.17 0.99 -11.97
C TYR A 356 0.49 -0.38 -12.03
#